data_AF-A0A7C8JW66-F1
#
_entry.id   AF-A0A7C8JW66-F1
#
_cell.length_a   1.000
_cell.length_b   1.000
_cell.length_c   1.000
_cell.angle_alpha   90.00
_cell.angle_beta   90.00
_cell.angle_gamma   90.00
#
_symmetry.space_group_name_H-M   'P 1'
#
loop_
_entity.id
_entity.type
_entity.pdbx_description
1 polymer ?
#
loop_
_entity_poly.entity_id
_entity_poly.type
_entity_poly.pdbx_seq_one_letter_code
_entity_poly.pdbx_strand_id
1 'polypeptide(L)'
;MADLFNSAAQQDSIITAIKAFIALPESVPDNTDYISFSNISAVNAHAIRSAFDNDPIFDAAYARFTYDPMFGQIRIARGSPLIDVTANWLQKQEKKWKENRAVQIFTYQNDILSYGGLELRTFTIDTIIKTPCFCLQPWSKPFPSVVVETGYTQPLVDLERDKEIWKNFTNGETKVVIITKFAMTARGTVMADVWFHRPHAANGISTSSRCTIFPAPRSSQTEVFFLDLSEVYGGECPEGVDPDRILELDLTELREMCREELRNNELVPDSDDR
;
A
#
# COMPACT_ATOMS: atom_id res chain seq x y z
N MET A 1 36.53 -3.27 2.43
CA MET A 1 35.09 -2.93 2.38
C MET A 1 34.94 -1.74 3.29
N ALA A 2 34.81 -0.55 2.70
CA ALA A 2 34.93 0.72 3.41
C ALA A 2 33.66 1.00 4.21
N ASP A 3 33.86 1.42 5.46
CA ASP A 3 32.83 1.94 6.36
C ASP A 3 32.05 3.08 5.68
N LEU A 4 30.76 2.86 5.45
CA LEU A 4 29.80 3.91 5.10
C LEU A 4 29.53 4.75 6.36
N PHE A 5 30.46 5.65 6.69
CA PHE A 5 30.26 6.68 7.69
C PHE A 5 29.25 7.72 7.17
N ASN A 6 27.95 7.48 7.35
CA ASN A 6 26.98 8.59 7.25
C ASN A 6 27.04 9.35 8.58
N SER A 7 27.46 10.61 8.52
CA SER A 7 27.61 11.47 9.70
C SER A 7 26.25 11.92 10.24
N ALA A 8 26.20 12.33 11.51
CA ALA A 8 25.01 12.94 12.11
C ALA A 8 24.45 14.11 11.26
N ALA A 9 25.34 14.90 10.64
CA ALA A 9 24.95 15.99 9.75
C ALA A 9 24.17 15.51 8.50
N GLN A 10 24.49 14.33 7.97
CA GLN A 10 23.73 13.75 6.86
C GLN A 10 22.35 13.26 7.32
N GLN A 11 22.24 12.66 8.51
CA GLN A 11 20.96 12.28 9.09
C GLN A 11 20.05 13.50 9.27
N ASP A 12 20.57 14.57 9.87
CA ASP A 12 19.84 15.83 10.07
C ASP A 12 19.37 16.45 8.76
N SER A 13 20.21 16.40 7.72
CA SER A 13 19.86 16.88 6.39
C SER A 13 18.71 16.07 5.77
N ILE A 14 18.73 14.74 5.91
CA ILE A 14 17.65 13.87 5.42
C ILE A 14 16.35 14.11 6.19
N ILE A 15 16.42 14.17 7.52
CA ILE A 15 15.26 14.47 8.38
C ILE A 15 14.65 15.82 7.98
N THR A 16 15.48 16.84 7.77
CA THR A 16 15.03 18.16 7.33
C THR A 16 14.36 18.11 5.96
N ALA A 17 14.93 17.38 5.01
CA ALA A 17 14.36 17.21 3.67
C ALA A 17 13.01 16.47 3.72
N ILE A 18 12.88 15.42 4.53
CA ILE A 18 11.62 14.71 4.73
C ILE A 18 10.57 15.66 5.32
N LYS A 19 10.91 16.42 6.37
CA LYS A 19 10.00 17.40 6.98
C LYS A 19 9.53 18.47 5.99
N ALA A 20 10.45 19.00 5.18
CA ALA A 20 10.09 19.96 4.14
C ALA A 20 9.16 19.35 3.09
N PHE A 21 9.41 18.11 2.68
CA PHE A 21 8.61 17.39 1.70
C PHE A 21 7.18 17.10 2.19
N ILE A 22 7.02 16.56 3.40
CA ILE A 22 5.69 16.21 3.95
C ILE A 22 4.88 17.46 4.33
N ALA A 23 5.54 18.59 4.61
CA ALA A 23 4.89 19.86 4.93
C ALA A 23 4.46 20.67 3.69
N LEU A 24 4.74 20.18 2.48
CA LEU A 24 4.24 20.80 1.27
C LEU A 24 2.70 20.84 1.30
N PRO A 25 2.05 21.94 0.89
CA PRO A 25 0.59 21.97 0.79
C PRO A 25 0.10 20.96 -0.24
N GLU A 26 -1.16 20.54 -0.14
CA GLU A 26 -1.79 19.67 -1.14
C GLU A 26 -1.87 20.34 -2.51
N SER A 27 -1.90 21.67 -2.57
CA SER A 27 -2.01 22.48 -3.79
C SER A 27 -0.70 22.66 -4.58
N VAL A 28 0.38 21.93 -4.26
CA VAL A 28 1.64 22.05 -5.01
C VAL A 28 1.45 21.45 -6.42
N PRO A 29 1.71 22.22 -7.50
CA PRO A 29 1.30 21.88 -8.87
C PRO A 29 1.88 20.59 -9.46
N ASP A 30 2.96 20.04 -8.89
CA ASP A 30 3.56 18.79 -9.37
C ASP A 30 2.92 17.53 -8.76
N ASN A 31 2.04 17.66 -7.76
CA ASN A 31 1.39 16.56 -7.04
C ASN A 31 2.35 15.42 -6.67
N THR A 32 3.61 15.75 -6.33
CA THR A 32 4.59 14.72 -5.96
C THR A 32 4.19 14.09 -4.64
N ASP A 33 4.03 12.77 -4.65
CA ASP A 33 3.72 11.96 -3.48
C ASP A 33 4.95 11.21 -2.97
N TYR A 34 6.11 11.34 -3.62
CA TYR A 34 7.27 10.48 -3.37
C TYR A 34 8.61 11.23 -3.31
N ILE A 35 9.46 10.84 -2.35
CA ILE A 35 10.88 11.20 -2.29
C ILE A 35 11.71 9.98 -1.82
N SER A 36 12.97 9.87 -2.26
CA SER A 36 13.87 8.81 -1.82
C SER A 36 15.31 9.28 -1.58
N PHE A 37 16.01 8.56 -0.71
CA PHE A 37 17.39 8.80 -0.31
C PHE A 37 18.14 7.48 -0.37
N SER A 38 19.30 7.45 -1.03
CA SER A 38 20.13 6.25 -1.20
C SER A 38 21.41 6.30 -0.35
N ASN A 39 22.16 5.20 -0.32
CA ASN A 39 23.41 5.05 0.44
C ASN A 39 23.22 5.21 1.95
N ILE A 40 22.10 4.71 2.49
CA ILE A 40 21.77 4.74 3.91
C ILE A 40 21.96 3.36 4.51
N SER A 41 22.73 3.26 5.59
CA SER A 41 22.87 2.01 6.35
C SER A 41 21.65 1.77 7.24
N ALA A 42 21.43 0.53 7.65
CA ALA A 42 20.27 0.16 8.48
C ALA A 42 20.22 0.91 9.80
N VAL A 43 21.37 1.08 10.47
CA VAL A 43 21.47 1.84 11.73
C VAL A 43 21.01 3.29 11.53
N ASN A 44 21.45 3.93 10.44
CA ASN A 44 21.07 5.30 10.15
C ASN A 44 19.59 5.41 9.75
N ALA A 45 19.06 4.43 9.01
CA ALA A 45 17.65 4.41 8.66
C ALA A 45 16.75 4.26 9.89
N HIS A 46 17.14 3.45 10.86
CA HIS A 46 16.43 3.33 12.14
C HIS A 46 16.51 4.63 12.95
N ALA A 47 17.69 5.26 13.02
CA ALA A 47 17.85 6.55 13.69
C ALA A 47 16.95 7.62 13.03
N ILE A 48 16.96 7.71 11.70
CA ILE A 48 16.11 8.64 10.94
C ILE A 48 14.63 8.34 11.16
N ARG A 49 14.20 7.06 11.10
CA ARG A 49 12.81 6.69 11.37
C ARG A 49 12.38 7.09 12.78
N SER A 50 13.23 6.87 13.78
CA SER A 50 12.92 7.20 15.18
C SER A 50 12.74 8.70 15.42
N ALA A 51 13.36 9.56 14.60
CA ALA A 51 13.15 11.00 14.66
C ALA A 51 11.72 11.44 14.29
N PHE A 52 10.93 10.54 13.70
CA PHE A 52 9.52 10.74 13.36
C PHE A 52 8.56 9.98 14.28
N ASP A 53 9.06 9.32 15.35
CA ASP A 53 8.18 8.66 16.32
C ASP A 53 7.34 9.70 17.07
N ASN A 54 6.02 9.66 16.87
CA ASN A 54 5.07 10.65 17.38
C ASN A 54 5.34 12.08 16.85
N ASP A 55 5.90 12.21 15.64
CA ASP A 55 6.04 13.52 14.98
C ASP A 55 4.69 13.92 14.36
N PRO A 56 4.03 14.98 14.87
CA PRO A 56 2.69 15.34 14.44
C PRO A 56 2.62 15.80 12.98
N ILE A 57 3.73 16.27 12.40
CA ILE A 57 3.75 16.68 10.99
C ILE A 57 3.81 15.42 10.11
N PHE A 58 4.61 14.43 10.52
CA PHE A 58 4.66 13.12 9.86
C PHE A 58 3.31 12.41 9.88
N ASP A 59 2.66 12.40 11.05
CA ASP A 59 1.36 11.76 11.23
C ASP A 59 0.26 12.52 10.47
N ALA A 60 0.22 13.85 10.54
CA ALA A 60 -0.77 14.66 9.82
C ALA A 60 -0.64 14.58 8.29
N ALA A 61 0.57 14.28 7.78
CA ALA A 61 0.82 14.06 6.36
C ALA A 61 0.49 12.62 5.90
N TYR A 62 0.05 11.75 6.83
CA TYR A 62 -0.17 10.32 6.58
C TYR A 62 1.02 9.67 5.86
N ALA A 63 2.23 10.07 6.27
CA ALA A 63 3.45 9.70 5.58
C ALA A 63 3.79 8.22 5.82
N ARG A 64 4.29 7.55 4.79
CA ARG A 64 4.72 6.15 4.82
C ARG A 64 6.21 6.08 4.68
N PHE A 65 6.82 5.36 5.62
CA PHE A 65 8.26 5.18 5.63
C PHE A 65 8.59 3.78 5.12
N THR A 66 9.50 3.71 4.17
CA THR A 66 10.13 2.45 3.77
C THR A 66 11.64 2.58 3.88
N TYR A 67 12.29 1.61 4.51
CA TYR A 67 13.71 1.39 4.37
C TYR A 67 13.95 -0.01 3.80
N ASP A 68 14.63 -0.04 2.65
CA ASP A 68 15.03 -1.24 1.94
C ASP A 68 16.56 -1.43 2.10
N PRO A 69 17.01 -2.40 2.92
CA PRO A 69 18.42 -2.65 3.17
C PRO A 69 19.15 -3.24 1.96
N MET A 70 18.43 -3.88 1.02
CA MET A 70 19.04 -4.43 -0.20
C MET A 70 19.61 -3.31 -1.09
N PHE A 71 18.96 -2.15 -1.07
CA PHE A 71 19.38 -0.98 -1.84
C PHE A 71 19.94 0.16 -0.98
N GLY A 72 19.95 -0.01 0.35
CA GLY A 72 20.33 1.05 1.29
C GLY A 72 19.52 2.32 1.07
N GLN A 73 18.20 2.18 0.89
CA GLN A 73 17.33 3.26 0.42
C GLN A 73 16.21 3.56 1.44
N ILE A 74 16.08 4.82 1.83
CA ILE A 74 14.86 5.35 2.48
C ILE A 74 13.94 5.88 1.38
N ARG A 75 12.66 5.57 1.48
CA ARG A 75 11.60 6.04 0.58
C ARG A 75 10.45 6.56 1.43
N ILE A 76 9.99 7.78 1.15
CA ILE A 76 8.86 8.41 1.81
C ILE A 76 7.76 8.62 0.78
N ALA A 77 6.58 8.12 1.09
CA ALA A 77 5.36 8.45 0.36
C ALA A 77 4.44 9.33 1.23
N ARG A 78 3.93 10.43 0.70
CA ARG A 78 2.95 11.29 1.37
C ARG A 78 1.55 10.73 1.14
N GLY A 79 0.69 10.75 2.16
CA GLY A 79 -0.73 10.46 1.96
C GLY A 79 -1.42 11.57 1.18
N SER A 80 -2.53 11.21 0.54
CA SER A 80 -3.49 12.13 -0.06
C SER A 80 -4.75 11.33 -0.38
N PRO A 81 -5.90 11.99 -0.61
CA PRO A 81 -7.10 11.28 -1.03
C PRO A 81 -6.89 10.34 -2.23
N LEU A 82 -6.07 10.75 -3.21
CA LEU A 82 -5.73 9.91 -4.38
C LEU A 82 -4.85 8.71 -4.01
N ILE A 83 -3.87 8.87 -3.11
CA ILE A 83 -3.00 7.76 -2.67
C ILE A 83 -3.76 6.78 -1.78
N ASP A 84 -4.71 7.28 -1.00
CA ASP A 84 -5.49 6.48 -0.06
C ASP A 84 -6.75 5.88 -0.69
N VAL A 85 -7.07 6.19 -1.95
CA VAL A 85 -8.32 5.76 -2.60
C VAL A 85 -8.49 4.24 -2.62
N THR A 86 -7.40 3.49 -2.91
CA THR A 86 -7.42 2.02 -2.90
C THR A 86 -7.58 1.47 -1.49
N ALA A 87 -6.96 2.11 -0.49
CA ALA A 87 -7.09 1.75 0.91
C ALA A 87 -8.54 1.96 1.39
N ASN A 88 -9.12 3.12 1.09
CA ASN A 88 -10.50 3.47 1.42
C ASN A 88 -11.50 2.53 0.73
N TRP A 89 -11.24 2.17 -0.52
CA TRP A 89 -12.05 1.19 -1.25
C TRP A 89 -12.01 -0.18 -0.56
N LEU A 90 -10.84 -0.71 -0.21
CA LEU A 90 -10.74 -2.02 0.43
C LEU A 90 -11.37 -2.01 1.83
N GLN A 91 -11.18 -0.93 2.60
CA GLN A 91 -11.85 -0.75 3.90
C GLN A 91 -13.38 -0.73 3.74
N LYS A 92 -13.91 -0.14 2.66
CA LYS A 92 -15.33 -0.17 2.34
C LYS A 92 -15.82 -1.57 1.96
N GLN A 93 -15.04 -2.36 1.20
CA GLN A 93 -15.37 -3.77 0.93
C GLN A 93 -15.41 -4.57 2.23
N GLU A 94 -14.40 -4.40 3.08
CA GLU A 94 -14.30 -5.08 4.37
C GLU A 94 -15.50 -4.80 5.27
N LYS A 95 -15.95 -3.54 5.34
CA LYS A 95 -17.17 -3.17 6.06
C LYS A 95 -18.40 -3.91 5.52
N LYS A 96 -18.58 -3.99 4.19
CA LYS A 96 -19.67 -4.76 3.57
C LYS A 96 -19.58 -6.25 3.91
N TRP A 97 -18.37 -6.83 3.94
CA TRP A 97 -18.16 -8.23 4.33
C TRP A 97 -18.54 -8.49 5.79
N LYS A 98 -18.20 -7.57 6.70
CA LYS A 98 -18.59 -7.64 8.12
C LYS A 98 -20.11 -7.51 8.30
N GLU A 99 -20.76 -6.57 7.61
CA GLU A 99 -22.22 -6.36 7.67
C GLU A 99 -23.00 -7.59 7.16
N ASN A 100 -22.52 -8.22 6.09
CA ASN A 100 -23.15 -9.42 5.51
C ASN A 100 -22.73 -10.73 6.22
N ARG A 101 -22.04 -10.66 7.36
CA ARG A 101 -21.51 -11.82 8.11
C ARG A 101 -20.66 -12.75 7.23
N ALA A 102 -19.95 -12.17 6.27
CA ALA A 102 -18.99 -12.88 5.44
C ALA A 102 -17.69 -13.15 6.20
N VAL A 103 -17.28 -12.21 7.04
CA VAL A 103 -16.23 -12.39 8.04
C VAL A 103 -16.89 -12.65 9.40
N GLN A 104 -16.52 -13.73 10.06
CA GLN A 104 -17.12 -14.16 11.33
C GLN A 104 -16.37 -13.56 12.52
N ILE A 105 -17.04 -12.75 13.33
CA ILE A 105 -16.49 -12.14 14.57
C ILE A 105 -17.07 -12.92 15.76
N PHE A 106 -16.54 -14.12 16.04
CA PHE A 106 -17.02 -14.94 17.16
C PHE A 106 -16.17 -14.80 18.43
N THR A 107 -14.88 -14.46 18.29
CA THR A 107 -13.94 -14.21 19.40
C THR A 107 -12.86 -13.22 18.93
N TYR A 108 -12.20 -12.52 19.86
CA TYR A 108 -11.10 -11.59 19.55
C TYR A 108 -9.92 -12.26 18.81
N GLN A 109 -9.76 -13.58 18.96
CA GLN A 109 -8.74 -14.37 18.25
C GLN A 109 -9.06 -14.57 16.76
N ASN A 110 -10.30 -14.34 16.36
CA ASN A 110 -10.79 -14.45 14.99
C ASN A 110 -10.90 -13.07 14.30
N ASP A 111 -10.45 -12.01 14.98
CA ASP A 111 -10.55 -10.65 14.45
C ASP A 111 -9.54 -10.42 13.32
N ILE A 112 -9.99 -9.69 12.32
CA ILE A 112 -9.15 -9.06 11.31
C ILE A 112 -9.03 -7.58 11.69
N LEU A 113 -7.80 -7.17 11.97
CA LEU A 113 -7.42 -5.79 12.22
C LEU A 113 -7.17 -5.07 10.89
N SER A 114 -7.63 -3.83 10.81
CA SER A 114 -7.54 -3.02 9.60
C SER A 114 -6.75 -1.77 9.91
N TYR A 115 -5.60 -1.63 9.27
CA TYR A 115 -4.70 -0.50 9.50
C TYR A 115 -4.62 0.35 8.25
N GLY A 116 -5.02 1.62 8.36
CA GLY A 116 -4.91 2.64 7.31
C GLY A 116 -5.51 3.96 7.75
N GLY A 117 -5.35 5.01 6.95
CA GLY A 117 -5.75 6.36 7.35
C GLY A 117 -5.09 6.78 8.67
N LEU A 118 -5.88 7.07 9.70
CA LEU A 118 -5.39 7.50 11.02
C LEU A 118 -4.67 6.39 11.82
N GLU A 119 -4.78 5.12 11.41
CA GLU A 119 -4.21 3.97 12.13
C GLU A 119 -3.11 3.26 11.32
N LEU A 120 -2.26 4.02 10.62
CA LEU A 120 -1.13 3.45 9.90
C LEU A 120 -0.19 2.68 10.84
N ARG A 121 0.12 1.44 10.47
CA ARG A 121 1.05 0.58 11.22
C ARG A 121 2.36 0.42 10.49
N THR A 122 3.47 0.66 11.19
CA THR A 122 4.82 0.38 10.66
C THR A 122 5.26 -1.01 11.12
N PHE A 123 5.80 -1.79 10.19
CA PHE A 123 6.36 -3.11 10.43
C PHE A 123 7.88 -3.05 10.31
N THR A 124 8.58 -3.56 11.31
CA THR A 124 10.02 -3.76 11.26
C THR A 124 10.29 -5.25 11.06
N ILE A 125 10.93 -5.60 9.95
CA ILE A 125 11.21 -6.98 9.56
C ILE A 125 12.72 -7.14 9.43
N ASP A 126 13.35 -7.69 10.46
CA ASP A 126 14.82 -7.66 10.61
C ASP A 126 15.33 -6.20 10.49
N THR A 127 16.03 -5.86 9.41
CA THR A 127 16.54 -4.50 9.15
C THR A 127 15.62 -3.66 8.26
N ILE A 128 14.56 -4.23 7.70
CA ILE A 128 13.56 -3.54 6.86
C ILE A 128 12.59 -2.77 7.75
N ILE A 129 12.22 -1.57 7.32
CA ILE A 129 11.12 -0.79 7.90
C ILE A 129 10.10 -0.57 6.79
N LYS A 130 8.82 -0.86 7.02
CA LYS A 130 7.79 -0.65 6.01
C LYS A 130 6.45 -0.24 6.62
N THR A 131 5.89 0.84 6.10
CA THR A 131 4.51 1.29 6.36
C THR A 131 3.69 1.14 5.07
N PRO A 132 2.65 0.26 5.02
CA PRO A 132 1.79 0.11 3.85
C PRO A 132 0.79 1.27 3.71
N CYS A 133 0.09 1.34 2.58
CA CYS A 133 -1.07 2.24 2.43
C CYS A 133 -2.25 1.81 3.30
N PHE A 134 -2.50 0.51 3.31
CA PHE A 134 -3.47 -0.15 4.17
C PHE A 134 -3.12 -1.63 4.31
N CYS A 135 -3.55 -2.27 5.39
CA CYS A 135 -3.49 -3.72 5.47
C CYS A 135 -4.61 -4.32 6.32
N LEU A 136 -4.95 -5.57 5.98
CA LEU A 136 -5.72 -6.48 6.82
C LEU A 136 -4.73 -7.43 7.51
N GLN A 137 -4.82 -7.51 8.83
CA GLN A 137 -3.96 -8.35 9.66
C GLN A 137 -4.82 -9.25 10.54
N PRO A 138 -4.71 -10.58 10.41
CA PRO A 138 -5.30 -11.49 11.39
C PRO A 138 -4.72 -11.20 12.76
N TRP A 139 -5.58 -11.10 13.78
CA TRP A 139 -5.18 -10.81 15.16
C TRP A 139 -4.08 -11.75 15.67
N SER A 140 -4.15 -13.03 15.27
CA SER A 140 -3.23 -14.10 15.67
C SER A 140 -1.87 -14.07 14.96
N LYS A 141 -1.66 -13.20 13.98
CA LYS A 141 -0.47 -13.16 13.13
C LYS A 141 0.34 -11.87 13.35
N PRO A 142 1.68 -11.93 13.35
CA PRO A 142 2.53 -10.74 13.47
C PRO A 142 2.48 -9.83 12.24
N PHE A 143 2.24 -10.37 11.03
CA PHE A 143 2.24 -9.63 9.77
C PHE A 143 0.85 -9.60 9.10
N PRO A 144 0.62 -8.62 8.20
CA PRO A 144 -0.62 -8.55 7.46
C PRO A 144 -0.75 -9.68 6.43
N SER A 145 -1.98 -10.13 6.21
CA SER A 145 -2.32 -11.13 5.20
C SER A 145 -2.68 -10.50 3.85
N VAL A 146 -3.28 -9.30 3.87
CA VAL A 146 -3.61 -8.50 2.69
C VAL A 146 -3.01 -7.12 2.85
N VAL A 147 -2.26 -6.66 1.86
CA VAL A 147 -1.61 -5.35 1.88
C VAL A 147 -2.01 -4.54 0.65
N VAL A 148 -2.19 -3.23 0.82
CA VAL A 148 -2.38 -2.26 -0.25
C VAL A 148 -1.17 -1.33 -0.32
N GLU A 149 -0.65 -1.12 -1.52
CA GLU A 149 0.33 -0.09 -1.86
C GLU A 149 -0.22 0.74 -3.03
N THR A 150 -0.13 2.07 -2.94
CA THR A 150 -0.56 2.98 -4.00
C THR A 150 0.56 3.97 -4.29
N GLY A 151 0.80 4.30 -5.57
CA GLY A 151 1.76 5.35 -5.92
C GLY A 151 1.41 6.12 -7.18
N TYR A 152 1.64 7.43 -7.16
CA TYR A 152 1.42 8.36 -8.29
C TYR A 152 2.71 8.83 -8.96
N THR A 153 3.61 9.51 -8.24
CA THR A 153 4.96 9.84 -8.74
C THR A 153 5.99 8.80 -8.32
N GLN A 154 5.68 7.93 -7.35
CA GLN A 154 6.51 6.76 -7.03
C GLN A 154 6.79 5.90 -8.28
N PRO A 155 8.05 5.59 -8.60
CA PRO A 155 8.41 4.71 -9.71
C PRO A 155 7.82 3.30 -9.55
N LEU A 156 7.37 2.71 -10.66
CA LEU A 156 6.84 1.33 -10.66
C LEU A 156 7.85 0.32 -10.09
N VAL A 157 9.14 0.49 -10.40
CA VAL A 157 10.21 -0.38 -9.86
C VAL A 157 10.26 -0.38 -8.33
N ASP A 158 9.94 0.75 -7.70
CA ASP A 158 9.93 0.87 -6.24
C ASP A 158 8.65 0.23 -5.65
N LEU A 159 7.49 0.35 -6.31
CA LEU A 159 6.28 -0.39 -5.91
C LEU A 159 6.47 -1.92 -6.05
N GLU A 160 7.13 -2.37 -7.10
CA GLU A 160 7.47 -3.79 -7.27
C GLU A 160 8.39 -4.29 -6.16
N ARG A 161 9.34 -3.47 -5.71
CA ARG A 161 10.18 -3.77 -4.53
C ARG A 161 9.35 -3.84 -3.25
N ASP A 162 8.34 -2.98 -3.09
CA ASP A 162 7.44 -3.03 -1.93
C ASP A 162 6.68 -4.37 -1.88
N LYS A 163 6.18 -4.85 -3.02
CA LYS A 163 5.61 -6.20 -3.14
C LYS A 163 6.62 -7.30 -2.79
N GLU A 164 7.87 -7.19 -3.22
CA GLU A 164 8.91 -8.17 -2.86
C GLU A 164 9.25 -8.17 -1.36
N ILE A 165 9.14 -7.01 -0.67
CA ILE A 165 9.28 -6.95 0.79
C ILE A 165 8.20 -7.81 1.45
N TRP A 166 6.93 -7.57 1.10
CA TRP A 166 5.80 -8.28 1.66
C TRP A 166 5.82 -9.78 1.34
N LYS A 167 6.25 -10.13 0.12
CA LYS A 167 6.40 -11.51 -0.30
C LYS A 167 7.49 -12.26 0.48
N ASN A 168 8.70 -11.71 0.54
CA ASN A 168 9.86 -12.49 0.95
C ASN A 168 10.14 -12.43 2.45
N PHE A 169 9.64 -11.42 3.16
CA PHE A 169 10.05 -11.16 4.54
C PHE A 169 8.94 -11.38 5.57
N THR A 170 7.71 -11.70 5.18
CA THR A 170 6.60 -11.97 6.11
C THR A 170 6.41 -13.44 6.46
N ASN A 171 7.41 -14.29 6.18
CA ASN A 171 7.36 -15.74 6.41
C ASN A 171 6.11 -16.42 5.79
N GLY A 172 5.66 -15.89 4.65
CA GLY A 172 4.48 -16.40 3.95
C GLY A 172 3.13 -15.97 4.52
N GLU A 173 3.09 -15.11 5.54
CA GLU A 173 1.84 -14.61 6.13
C GLU A 173 1.09 -13.69 5.18
N THR A 174 1.79 -12.86 4.39
CA THR A 174 1.14 -12.08 3.35
C THR A 174 0.74 -12.96 2.18
N LYS A 175 -0.57 -13.04 1.94
CA LYS A 175 -1.20 -13.83 0.88
C LYS A 175 -1.53 -12.99 -0.34
N VAL A 176 -1.84 -11.71 -0.16
CA VAL A 176 -2.19 -10.80 -1.26
C VAL A 176 -1.53 -9.43 -1.07
N VAL A 177 -0.89 -8.94 -2.14
CA VAL A 177 -0.43 -7.55 -2.25
C VAL A 177 -1.18 -6.90 -3.41
N ILE A 178 -1.98 -5.88 -3.09
CA ILE A 178 -2.74 -5.08 -4.05
C ILE A 178 -1.94 -3.81 -4.32
N ILE A 179 -1.48 -3.63 -5.56
CA ILE A 179 -0.76 -2.43 -5.98
C ILE A 179 -1.66 -1.60 -6.88
N THR A 180 -1.82 -0.31 -6.60
CA THR A 180 -2.41 0.65 -7.54
C THR A 180 -1.35 1.64 -8.01
N LYS A 181 -1.18 1.78 -9.32
CA LYS A 181 -0.29 2.78 -9.93
C LYS A 181 -1.11 3.79 -10.70
N PHE A 182 -1.01 5.05 -10.31
CA PHE A 182 -1.42 6.19 -11.13
C PHE A 182 -0.22 6.71 -11.90
N ALA A 183 -0.42 7.23 -13.12
CA ALA A 183 0.63 7.88 -13.88
C ALA A 183 0.07 8.97 -14.81
N MET A 184 0.66 10.17 -14.76
CA MET A 184 0.40 11.24 -15.71
C MET A 184 0.90 10.84 -17.10
N THR A 185 0.07 11.00 -18.12
CA THR A 185 0.42 10.77 -19.52
C THR A 185 0.99 12.05 -20.13
N ALA A 186 1.66 11.92 -21.28
CA ALA A 186 2.09 13.06 -22.07
C ALA A 186 0.94 13.97 -22.56
N ARG A 187 -0.32 13.53 -22.45
CA ARG A 187 -1.51 14.31 -22.82
C ARG A 187 -2.09 15.13 -21.65
N GLY A 188 -1.51 15.03 -20.45
CA GLY A 188 -2.07 15.68 -19.25
C GLY A 188 -3.26 14.93 -18.65
N THR A 189 -3.47 13.66 -19.03
CA THR A 189 -4.46 12.76 -18.43
C THR A 189 -3.78 11.75 -17.51
N VAL A 190 -4.53 11.07 -16.64
CA VAL A 190 -3.99 10.09 -15.70
C VAL A 190 -4.47 8.68 -16.04
N MET A 191 -3.51 7.80 -16.33
CA MET A 191 -3.76 6.36 -16.41
C MET A 191 -3.69 5.74 -15.03
N ALA A 192 -4.42 4.64 -14.83
CA ALA A 192 -4.37 3.88 -13.59
C ALA A 192 -4.56 2.38 -13.84
N ASP A 193 -3.71 1.57 -13.22
CA ASP A 193 -3.81 0.11 -13.19
C ASP A 193 -3.80 -0.35 -11.72
N VAL A 194 -4.50 -1.46 -11.45
CA VAL A 194 -4.43 -2.20 -10.18
C VAL A 194 -3.95 -3.63 -10.43
N TRP A 195 -3.02 -4.11 -9.61
CA TRP A 195 -2.52 -5.47 -9.64
C TRP A 195 -2.85 -6.19 -8.34
N PHE A 196 -3.22 -7.46 -8.46
CA PHE A 196 -3.42 -8.39 -7.36
C PHE A 196 -2.31 -9.44 -7.42
N HIS A 197 -1.32 -9.32 -6.56
CA HIS A 197 -0.22 -10.27 -6.48
C HIS A 197 -0.50 -11.27 -5.35
N ARG A 198 -0.45 -12.56 -5.68
CA ARG A 198 -0.55 -13.67 -4.73
C ARG A 198 0.80 -14.34 -4.61
N PRO A 199 1.62 -13.99 -3.61
CA PRO A 199 3.01 -14.43 -3.57
C PRO A 199 3.15 -15.93 -3.34
N HIS A 200 2.19 -16.53 -2.61
CA HIS A 200 2.17 -17.94 -2.19
C HIS A 200 0.87 -18.63 -2.62
N ALA A 201 0.56 -18.67 -3.92
CA ALA A 201 -0.64 -19.39 -4.39
C ALA A 201 -0.55 -20.90 -4.10
N ALA A 202 -1.68 -21.61 -4.20
CA ALA A 202 -1.84 -23.02 -3.77
C ALA A 202 -0.83 -24.04 -4.33
N ASN A 203 -0.11 -23.72 -5.40
CA ASN A 203 0.93 -24.56 -6.02
C ASN A 203 2.37 -24.08 -5.75
N GLY A 204 2.57 -23.09 -4.88
CA GLY A 204 3.86 -22.45 -4.62
C GLY A 204 4.31 -21.49 -5.73
N ILE A 205 3.49 -21.25 -6.76
CA ILE A 205 3.79 -20.32 -7.86
C ILE A 205 3.14 -18.98 -7.56
N SER A 206 3.93 -17.90 -7.52
CA SER A 206 3.36 -16.56 -7.41
C SER A 206 2.49 -16.25 -8.63
N THR A 207 1.27 -15.75 -8.41
CA THR A 207 0.38 -15.29 -9.50
C THR A 207 0.17 -13.78 -9.41
N SER A 208 -0.11 -13.16 -10.56
CA SER A 208 -0.42 -11.73 -10.64
C SER A 208 -1.51 -11.51 -11.68
N SER A 209 -2.52 -10.75 -11.29
CA SER A 209 -3.61 -10.35 -12.17
C SER A 209 -3.66 -8.82 -12.22
N ARG A 210 -3.74 -8.25 -13.43
CA ARG A 210 -3.84 -6.80 -13.65
C ARG A 210 -5.23 -6.42 -14.13
N CYS A 211 -5.76 -5.34 -13.60
CA CYS A 211 -6.96 -4.67 -14.09
C CYS A 211 -6.62 -3.21 -14.43
N THR A 212 -7.13 -2.73 -15.56
CA THR A 212 -7.02 -1.32 -15.92
C THR A 212 -8.20 -0.54 -15.32
N ILE A 213 -7.88 0.49 -14.54
CA ILE A 213 -8.84 1.43 -13.96
C ILE A 213 -9.10 2.56 -14.97
N PHE A 214 -8.03 3.15 -15.52
CA PHE A 214 -8.10 4.16 -16.59
C PHE A 214 -7.06 3.89 -17.71
N PRO A 215 -7.47 3.93 -18.99
CA PRO A 215 -8.85 4.11 -19.45
C PRO A 215 -9.75 2.93 -19.07
N ALA A 216 -11.01 3.21 -18.75
CA ALA A 216 -11.94 2.15 -18.36
C ALA A 216 -12.13 1.17 -19.54
N PRO A 217 -12.04 -0.16 -19.32
CA PRO A 217 -12.19 -1.14 -20.40
C PRO A 217 -13.54 -0.97 -21.11
N ARG A 218 -13.54 -1.04 -22.45
CA ARG A 218 -14.76 -0.94 -23.27
C ARG A 218 -15.70 -2.13 -23.10
N SER A 219 -15.21 -3.24 -22.55
CA SER A 219 -16.01 -4.45 -22.34
C SER A 219 -17.03 -4.23 -21.24
N SER A 220 -18.29 -4.61 -21.50
CA SER A 220 -19.34 -4.68 -20.47
C SER A 220 -19.20 -5.87 -19.52
N GLN A 221 -18.14 -6.69 -19.65
CA GLN A 221 -17.85 -7.72 -18.67
C GLN A 221 -17.34 -7.05 -17.39
N THR A 222 -18.10 -7.21 -16.32
CA THR A 222 -17.64 -6.87 -14.98
C THR A 222 -16.44 -7.77 -14.67
N GLU A 223 -15.25 -7.17 -14.59
CA GLU A 223 -14.08 -7.84 -14.04
C GLU A 223 -14.31 -8.02 -12.54
N VAL A 224 -14.74 -9.22 -12.14
CA VAL A 224 -14.93 -9.56 -10.73
C VAL A 224 -13.62 -10.14 -10.21
N PHE A 225 -13.04 -9.44 -9.24
CA PHE A 225 -11.93 -9.95 -8.45
C PHE A 225 -12.45 -10.41 -7.11
N PHE A 226 -11.73 -11.33 -6.50
CA PHE A 226 -12.09 -11.87 -5.21
C PHE A 226 -10.86 -12.09 -4.35
N LEU A 227 -11.10 -12.06 -3.05
CA LEU A 227 -10.28 -12.74 -2.06
C LEU A 227 -11.04 -13.98 -1.59
N ASP A 228 -10.36 -14.97 -1.04
CA ASP A 228 -11.01 -15.98 -0.21
C ASP A 228 -10.72 -15.73 1.28
N LEU A 229 -11.47 -16.38 2.17
CA LEU A 229 -11.25 -16.21 3.61
C LEU A 229 -9.90 -16.78 4.06
N SER A 230 -9.37 -17.80 3.40
CA SER A 230 -8.02 -18.28 3.65
C SER A 230 -6.98 -17.18 3.39
N GLU A 231 -7.10 -16.42 2.30
CA GLU A 231 -6.25 -15.27 2.00
C GLU A 231 -6.35 -14.20 3.09
N VAL A 232 -7.56 -13.85 3.52
CA VAL A 232 -7.79 -12.83 4.56
C VAL A 232 -7.29 -13.29 5.93
N TYR A 233 -7.41 -14.57 6.27
CA TYR A 233 -6.93 -15.14 7.54
C TYR A 233 -5.45 -15.60 7.50
N GLY A 234 -4.71 -15.31 6.42
CA GLY A 234 -3.30 -15.66 6.35
C GLY A 234 -3.04 -17.17 6.19
N GLY A 235 -3.99 -17.91 5.63
CA GLY A 235 -3.94 -19.35 5.35
C GLY A 235 -4.43 -20.25 6.48
N GLU A 236 -4.72 -19.69 7.65
CA GLU A 236 -5.19 -20.41 8.82
C GLU A 236 -6.53 -19.83 9.29
N CYS A 237 -7.62 -20.28 8.68
CA CYS A 237 -8.96 -19.87 9.08
C CYS A 237 -9.33 -20.40 10.48
N PRO A 238 -10.08 -19.63 11.28
CA PRO A 238 -10.67 -20.10 12.52
C PRO A 238 -11.57 -21.34 12.33
N GLU A 239 -11.77 -22.09 13.41
CA GLU A 239 -12.70 -23.23 13.41
C GLU A 239 -14.12 -22.79 13.01
N GLY A 240 -14.74 -23.51 12.08
CA GLY A 240 -16.08 -23.22 11.57
C GLY A 240 -16.15 -22.13 10.48
N VAL A 241 -15.01 -21.54 10.11
CA VAL A 241 -14.90 -20.65 8.94
C VAL A 241 -14.58 -21.48 7.70
N ASP A 242 -15.36 -21.30 6.64
CA ASP A 242 -15.09 -21.89 5.33
C ASP A 242 -13.94 -21.12 4.63
N PRO A 243 -12.75 -21.72 4.48
CA PRO A 243 -11.60 -21.05 3.88
C PRO A 243 -11.81 -20.65 2.42
N ASP A 244 -12.66 -21.38 1.70
CA ASP A 244 -12.92 -21.18 0.26
C ASP A 244 -14.02 -20.15 0.02
N ARG A 245 -14.57 -19.54 1.08
CA ARG A 245 -15.61 -18.53 0.96
C ARG A 245 -15.08 -17.31 0.23
N ILE A 246 -15.64 -17.08 -0.95
CA ILE A 246 -15.32 -15.97 -1.83
C ILE A 246 -15.84 -14.64 -1.27
N LEU A 247 -14.95 -13.65 -1.27
CA LEU A 247 -15.20 -12.25 -0.95
C LEU A 247 -15.01 -11.42 -2.22
N GLU A 248 -16.12 -11.08 -2.87
CA GLU A 248 -16.08 -10.25 -4.07
C GLU A 248 -15.56 -8.84 -3.78
N LEU A 249 -14.78 -8.32 -4.73
CA LEU A 249 -14.20 -6.99 -4.73
C LEU A 249 -14.85 -6.18 -5.85
N ASP A 250 -15.57 -5.12 -5.49
CA ASP A 250 -16.27 -4.26 -6.46
C ASP A 250 -15.30 -3.27 -7.13
N LEU A 251 -14.75 -3.67 -8.28
CA LEU A 251 -13.87 -2.80 -9.07
C LEU A 251 -14.59 -1.66 -9.77
N THR A 252 -15.91 -1.74 -9.93
CA THR A 252 -16.69 -0.59 -10.44
C THR A 252 -16.67 0.52 -9.41
N GLU A 253 -16.87 0.18 -8.13
CA GLU A 253 -16.74 1.12 -7.03
C GLU A 253 -15.33 1.70 -6.94
N LEU A 254 -14.27 0.90 -7.11
CA LEU A 254 -12.89 1.42 -7.17
C LEU A 254 -12.71 2.43 -8.31
N ARG A 255 -13.21 2.14 -9.52
CA ARG A 255 -13.12 3.05 -10.67
C ARG A 255 -13.84 4.37 -10.41
N GLU A 256 -15.03 4.34 -9.83
CA GLU A 256 -15.77 5.56 -9.48
C GLU A 256 -15.03 6.37 -8.41
N MET A 257 -14.55 5.73 -7.34
CA MET A 257 -13.78 6.40 -6.30
C MET A 257 -12.51 7.04 -6.88
N CYS A 258 -11.74 6.32 -7.69
CA CYS A 258 -10.56 6.88 -8.36
C CYS A 258 -10.93 8.06 -9.28
N ARG A 259 -12.07 8.00 -9.98
CA ARG A 259 -12.51 9.10 -10.86
C ARG A 259 -12.88 10.35 -10.08
N GLU A 260 -13.57 10.17 -8.95
CA GLU A 260 -13.92 11.26 -8.05
C GLU A 260 -12.66 11.91 -7.47
N GLU A 261 -11.70 11.11 -6.99
CA GLU A 261 -10.45 11.66 -6.44
C GLU A 261 -9.61 12.38 -7.48
N LEU A 262 -9.51 11.87 -8.72
CA LEU A 262 -8.84 12.60 -9.79
C LEU A 262 -9.50 13.96 -10.05
N ARG A 263 -10.83 14.00 -10.14
CA ARG A 263 -11.59 15.26 -10.35
C ARG A 263 -11.39 16.25 -9.20
N ASN A 264 -11.40 15.78 -7.96
CA ASN A 264 -11.17 16.61 -6.77
C ASN A 264 -9.77 17.23 -6.75
N ASN A 265 -8.81 16.57 -7.40
CA ASN A 265 -7.43 17.03 -7.54
C ASN A 265 -7.16 17.77 -8.87
N GLU A 266 -8.22 18.20 -9.58
CA GLU A 266 -8.14 18.87 -10.90
C GLU A 266 -7.40 18.05 -11.98
N LEU A 267 -7.37 16.72 -11.82
CA LEU A 267 -6.78 15.78 -12.76
C LEU A 267 -7.87 15.16 -13.64
N VAL A 268 -7.50 14.83 -14.87
CA VAL A 268 -8.41 14.21 -15.86
C VAL A 268 -8.04 12.73 -16.00
N PRO A 269 -8.96 11.78 -15.72
CA PRO A 269 -8.70 10.37 -16.01
C PRO A 269 -8.50 10.15 -17.51
N ASP A 270 -7.58 9.27 -17.88
CA ASP A 270 -7.40 8.90 -19.28
C ASP A 270 -8.68 8.23 -19.81
N SER A 271 -9.07 8.61 -21.01
CA SER A 271 -10.20 8.00 -21.72
C SER A 271 -9.71 7.37 -23.02
N ASP A 272 -10.46 6.38 -23.46
CA ASP A 272 -10.19 5.62 -24.68
C ASP A 272 -10.66 6.35 -25.95
N ASP A 273 -10.94 7.66 -25.86
CA ASP A 273 -11.51 8.47 -26.95
C ASP A 273 -10.47 8.69 -28.07
N ARG A 274 -10.38 7.70 -28.96
CA ARG A 274 -9.84 7.75 -30.31
C ARG A 274 -10.81 7.06 -31.26
#